data_AF-A0A7X7NNA5-F1
#
_entry.id   AF-A0A7X7NNA5-F1
#
_cell.length_a   1.000
_cell.length_b   1.000
_cell.length_c   1.000
_cell.angle_alpha   90.00
_cell.angle_beta   90.00
_cell.angle_gamma   90.00
#
_symmetry.space_group_name_H-M   'P 1'
#
loop_
_entity.id
_entity.type
_entity.pdbx_description
1 polymer ?
#
loop_
_entity_poly.entity_id
_entity_poly.type
_entity_poly.pdbx_seq_one_letter_code
_entity_poly.pdbx_strand_id
1 'polypeptide(L)' 'MYTIKRAADLTGVPEATLRAWERRYGMVRPERTDGGYRVYDDDDLDRLRQMRDLVAQGWAPRQA' A
#
# COMPACT_ATOMS: atom_id res chain seq x y z
N MET A 1 5.58 11.51 3.11
CA MET A 1 4.87 11.48 1.80
C MET A 1 5.77 10.87 0.74
N TYR A 2 5.33 9.78 0.11
CA TYR A 2 6.09 8.96 -0.83
C TYR A 2 5.23 8.61 -2.04
N THR A 3 5.80 8.62 -3.24
CA THR A 3 5.10 8.14 -4.44
C THR A 3 4.90 6.62 -4.37
N ILE A 4 4.00 6.07 -5.19
CA ILE A 4 3.79 4.62 -5.25
C ILE A 4 5.07 3.83 -5.57
N LYS A 5 5.94 4.38 -6.42
CA LYS A 5 7.26 3.81 -6.73
C LYS A 5 8.13 3.75 -5.48
N ARG A 6 8.22 4.86 -4.75
CA ARG A 6 9.02 4.92 -3.52
C ARG A 6 8.43 4.04 -2.42
N ALA A 7 7.11 3.96 -2.32
CA ALA A 7 6.42 3.06 -1.40
C ALA A 7 6.72 1.58 -1.74
N ALA A 8 6.76 1.21 -3.02
CA ALA A 8 7.14 -0.13 -3.44
C ALA A 8 8.58 -0.46 -3.04
N ASP A 9 9.53 0.46 -3.24
CA ASP A 9 10.93 0.28 -2.81
C ASP A 9 11.06 0.13 -1.28
N LEU A 10 10.30 0.92 -0.51
CA LEU A 10 10.38 0.95 0.96
C LEU A 10 9.64 -0.21 1.65
N THR A 11 8.62 -0.76 1.01
CA THR A 11 7.83 -1.88 1.54
C THR A 11 8.25 -3.22 0.94
N GLY A 12 8.98 -3.22 -0.17
CA GLY A 12 9.32 -4.43 -0.93
C GLY A 12 8.11 -5.06 -1.64
N VAL A 13 6.97 -4.36 -1.69
CA VAL A 13 5.74 -4.83 -2.35
C VAL A 13 5.68 -4.23 -3.76
N PRO A 14 5.45 -5.03 -4.82
CA PRO A 14 5.34 -4.50 -6.17
C PRO A 14 4.24 -3.45 -6.32
N GLU A 15 4.46 -2.41 -7.13
CA GLU A 15 3.48 -1.34 -7.36
C GLU A 15 2.10 -1.86 -7.79
N ALA A 16 2.07 -2.91 -8.62
CA ALA A 16 0.83 -3.53 -9.07
C ALA A 16 0.04 -4.13 -7.90
N THR A 17 0.73 -4.73 -6.93
CA THR A 17 0.13 -5.29 -5.71
C THR A 17 -0.38 -4.19 -4.79
N LEU A 18 0.37 -3.10 -4.62
CA LEU A 18 -0.09 -1.92 -3.89
C LEU A 18 -1.39 -1.35 -4.47
N ARG A 19 -1.45 -1.20 -5.81
CA ARG A 19 -2.68 -0.75 -6.51
C ARG A 19 -3.83 -1.74 -6.34
N ALA A 20 -3.54 -3.04 -6.36
CA ALA A 20 -4.56 -4.06 -6.14
C ALA A 20 -5.09 -4.00 -4.70
N TRP A 21 -4.24 -3.80 -3.71
CA TRP A 21 -4.65 -3.68 -2.32
C TRP A 21 -5.47 -2.42 -2.06
N GLU A 22 -5.05 -1.28 -2.61
CA GLU A 22 -5.83 -0.03 -2.58
C GLU A 22 -7.23 -0.24 -3.19
N ARG A 23 -7.31 -0.84 -4.39
CA ARG A 23 -8.58 -1.01 -5.11
C ARG A 23 -9.49 -2.06 -4.48
N ARG A 24 -8.94 -3.19 -4.04
CA ARG A 24 -9.73 -4.36 -3.59
C ARG A 24 -10.12 -4.27 -2.12
N TYR A 25 -9.26 -3.69 -1.28
CA TYR A 25 -9.43 -3.71 0.16
C TYR A 25 -9.57 -2.31 0.77
N GLY A 26 -9.28 -1.24 0.01
CA GLY A 26 -9.35 0.13 0.53
C GLY A 26 -8.44 0.37 1.74
N MET A 27 -7.41 -0.46 1.91
CA MET A 27 -6.62 -0.58 3.14
C MET A 27 -5.75 0.64 3.44
N VAL A 28 -5.38 1.35 2.38
CA VAL A 28 -4.69 2.64 2.44
C VAL A 28 -5.49 3.63 1.61
N ARG A 29 -5.59 4.86 2.09
CA ARG A 29 -6.24 5.97 1.38
C ARG A 29 -5.19 7.04 1.12
N PRO A 30 -4.27 6.80 0.16
CA PRO A 30 -3.22 7.74 -0.13
C PRO A 30 -3.83 9.09 -0.49
N GLU A 31 -3.28 10.15 0.08
CA GLU A 31 -3.65 11.49 -0.31
C GLU A 31 -3.31 11.72 -1.78
N ARG A 32 -4.09 12.58 -2.43
CA ARG A 32 -3.78 13.04 -3.77
C ARG A 32 -3.16 14.41 -3.66
N THR A 33 -1.97 14.53 -4.22
CA THR A 33 -1.36 15.84 -4.49
C THR A 33 -2.23 16.64 -5.45
N ASP A 34 -2.07 17.97 -5.49
CA ASP A 34 -2.76 18.85 -6.44
C ASP A 34 -2.55 18.43 -7.91
N GLY A 35 -1.41 17.78 -8.21
CA GLY A 35 -1.11 17.20 -9.52
C GLY A 35 -1.78 15.85 -9.82
N GLY A 36 -2.61 15.33 -8.91
CA GLY A 36 -3.36 14.07 -9.08
C GLY A 36 -2.57 12.80 -8.77
N TYR A 37 -1.32 12.91 -8.31
CA TYR A 37 -0.52 11.75 -7.92
C TYR A 37 -0.88 11.28 -6.51
N ARG A 38 -0.90 9.95 -6.33
CA ARG A 38 -1.02 9.30 -5.02
C ARG A 38 0.27 9.45 -4.24
N VAL A 39 0.16 9.94 -3.01
CA VAL A 39 1.25 9.97 -2.05
C VAL A 39 0.83 9.21 -0.80
N TYR A 40 1.74 8.35 -0.33
CA TYR A 40 1.60 7.53 0.86
C TYR A 40 2.38 8.20 1.98
N ASP A 41 1.83 8.29 3.18
CA ASP A 41 2.56 8.73 4.36
C ASP A 41 3.28 7.54 5.02
N ASP A 42 3.95 7.78 6.15
CA ASP A 42 4.64 6.71 6.89
C ASP A 42 3.64 5.69 7.47
N ASP A 43 2.45 6.14 7.91
CA ASP A 43 1.39 5.27 8.44
C ASP A 43 0.87 4.28 7.38
N ASP A 44 0.69 4.75 6.14
CA ASP A 44 0.34 3.93 5.00
C ASP A 44 1.44 2.90 4.72
N LEU A 45 2.72 3.29 4.77
CA LEU A 45 3.83 2.34 4.57
C LEU A 45 3.83 1.24 5.64
N ASP A 46 3.55 1.58 6.89
CA ASP A 46 3.51 0.62 7.98
C ASP A 46 2.34 -0.36 7.83
N ARG A 47 1.16 0.11 7.42
CA ARG A 47 0.03 -0.77 7.06
C ARG A 47 0.37 -1.70 5.90
N LEU A 48 1.04 -1.20 4.87
CA LEU A 48 1.46 -1.98 3.71
C LEU A 48 2.49 -3.06 4.08
N ARG A 49 3.43 -2.76 4.99
CA ARG A 49 4.39 -3.73 5.52
C ARG A 49 3.69 -4.82 6.34
N GLN A 50 2.77 -4.45 7.22
CA GLN A 50 2.00 -5.42 8.00
C GLN A 50 1.19 -6.35 7.08
N MET A 51 0.56 -5.79 6.04
CA MET A 51 -0.19 -6.58 5.07
C MET A 51 0.70 -7.54 4.29
N ARG A 52 1.89 -7.09 3.85
CA ARG A 52 2.89 -7.97 3.24
C ARG A 52 3.25 -9.12 4.17
N ASP A 53 3.49 -8.85 5.43
CA ASP A 53 3.90 -9.87 6.40
C ASP A 53 2.78 -10.87 6.67
N LEU A 54 1.53 -10.42 6.71
CA LEU A 54 0.36 -11.30 6.82
C LEU A 54 0.20 -12.19 5.58
N VAL A 55 0.33 -11.61 4.38
CA VAL A 55 0.27 -12.36 3.11
C VAL A 55 1.41 -13.38 3.02
N ALA A 56 2.62 -13.01 3.45
CA ALA A 56 3.78 -13.91 3.50
C ALA A 56 3.59 -15.07 4.49
N GLN A 57 2.85 -14.84 5.59
CA GLN A 57 2.47 -15.86 6.56
C GLN A 57 1.30 -16.75 6.09
N GLY A 58 0.83 -16.58 4.84
CA GLY A 58 -0.26 -17.38 4.27
C GLY A 58 -1.66 -16.87 4.64
N TRP A 59 -1.77 -15.73 5.30
CA TRP A 59 -3.05 -15.10 5.57
C TRP A 59 -3.51 -14.34 4.33
N ALA A 60 -4.56 -14.82 3.68
CA ALA A 60 -5.20 -14.06 2.62
C ALA A 60 -5.78 -12.76 3.21
N PRO A 61 -5.67 -11.60 2.52
CA PRO A 61 -6.29 -10.38 2.98
C PRO A 61 -7.79 -10.60 3.15
N ARG A 62 -8.24 -10.70 4.39
CA ARG A 62 -9.63 -11.01 4.71
C ARG A 62 -10.44 -9.74 4.53
N GLN A 63 -11.40 -9.80 3.61
CA GLN A 63 -12.41 -8.77 3.41
C GLN A 63 -13.13 -8.54 4.75
N ALA A 64 -13.13 -7.30 5.24
CA ALA A 64 -14.08 -6.84 6.25
C ALA A 64 -15.35 -6.36 5.54
#